data_AF-A0AA39MQ38-F1
#
_entry.id   AF-A0AA39MQ38-F1
#
_cell.length_a   1.000
_cell.length_b   1.000
_cell.length_c   1.000
_cell.angle_alpha   90.00
_cell.angle_beta   90.00
_cell.angle_gamma   90.00
#
_symmetry.space_group_name_H-M   'P 1'
#
loop_
_entity.id
_entity.type
_entity.pdbx_description
1 polymer ?
#
loop_
_entity_poly.entity_id
_entity_poly.type
_entity_poly.pdbx_seq_one_letter_code
_entity_poly.pdbx_strand_id
1 'polypeptide(L)'
;MDALKTGMLFDTEITKAVVHTLKTHYGGNVPPLVCDPVCVSTSGHSLLNPDAIGVMVKELFPLVTLITPNKSEAKLLLAYGRPGAYPGISTLEDMYQACKDFFTQFVPGPKAILLK
;
A
#
# COMPACT_ATOMS: atom_id res chain seq x y z
N MET A 1 23.17 -2.68 -1.38
CA MET A 1 21.83 -3.16 -0.98
C MET A 1 21.05 -3.40 -2.25
N ASP A 2 20.62 -4.64 -2.48
CA ASP A 2 19.97 -5.04 -3.74
C ASP A 2 18.45 -4.87 -3.70
N ALA A 3 17.85 -4.82 -2.50
CA ALA A 3 16.43 -4.59 -2.27
C ALA A 3 16.18 -3.97 -0.90
N LEU A 4 15.02 -3.35 -0.73
CA LEU A 4 14.51 -2.77 0.51
C LEU A 4 13.14 -3.38 0.85
N LYS A 5 12.85 -3.55 2.13
CA LYS A 5 11.53 -3.97 2.64
C LYS A 5 11.11 -3.02 3.74
N THR A 6 9.89 -2.51 3.67
CA THR A 6 9.25 -1.88 4.83
C THR A 6 8.56 -2.95 5.67
N GLY A 7 8.73 -2.84 6.98
CA GLY A 7 7.87 -3.51 7.96
C GLY A 7 6.57 -2.73 8.15
N MET A 8 6.00 -2.81 9.35
CA MET A 8 4.74 -2.15 9.68
C MET A 8 4.91 -0.62 9.74
N LEU A 9 4.15 0.10 8.90
CA LEU A 9 4.14 1.56 8.83
C LEU A 9 2.85 2.08 9.45
N PHE A 10 2.76 2.04 10.77
CA PHE A 10 1.51 2.26 11.52
C PHE A 10 1.05 3.71 11.64
N ASP A 11 1.91 4.67 11.30
CA ASP A 11 1.63 6.08 11.49
C ASP A 11 2.11 6.93 10.30
N THR A 12 1.43 8.06 10.12
CA THR A 12 1.71 9.09 9.13
C THR A 12 3.14 9.57 9.22
N GLU A 13 3.67 9.85 10.41
CA GLU A 13 5.00 10.44 10.58
C GLU A 13 6.10 9.43 10.26
N ILE A 14 5.91 8.15 10.63
CA ILE A 14 6.83 7.06 10.23
C ILE A 14 6.85 6.92 8.71
N THR A 15 5.67 6.94 8.07
CA THR A 15 5.56 6.79 6.61
C THR A 15 6.24 7.96 5.89
N LYS A 16 6.03 9.20 6.35
CA LYS A 16 6.71 10.40 5.82
C LYS A 16 8.22 10.33 6.02
N ALA A 17 8.69 9.88 7.18
CA ALA A 17 10.12 9.73 7.44
C ALA A 17 10.76 8.74 6.46
N VAL A 18 10.11 7.59 6.22
CA VAL A 18 10.58 6.60 5.23
C VAL A 18 10.61 7.20 3.83
N VAL A 19 9.53 7.87 3.39
CA VAL A 19 9.47 8.53 2.07
C VAL A 19 10.60 9.56 1.94
N HIS A 20 10.81 10.39 2.96
CA HIS A 20 11.85 11.40 2.97
C HIS A 20 13.24 10.76 2.85
N THR A 21 13.55 9.74 3.66
CA THR A 21 14.81 8.99 3.58
C THR A 21 15.02 8.40 2.19
N LEU A 22 14.01 7.75 1.61
CA LEU A 22 14.11 7.17 0.27
C LEU A 22 14.40 8.21 -0.80
N LYS A 23 13.69 9.36 -0.77
CA LYS A 23 13.91 10.45 -1.72
C LYS A 23 15.29 11.10 -1.56
N THR A 24 15.70 11.37 -0.32
CA THR A 24 16.99 12.02 -0.02
C THR A 24 18.19 11.15 -0.39
N HIS A 25 18.13 9.85 -0.12
CA HIS A 25 19.26 8.95 -0.39
C HIS A 25 19.35 8.45 -1.83
N TYR A 26 18.21 8.32 -2.53
CA TYR A 26 18.18 7.68 -3.86
C TYR A 26 17.73 8.60 -5.00
N GLY A 27 17.30 9.84 -4.72
CA GLY A 27 16.93 10.82 -5.75
C GLY A 27 15.83 10.36 -6.71
N GLY A 28 15.01 9.37 -6.31
CA GLY A 28 13.96 8.76 -7.14
C GLY A 28 14.36 7.42 -7.78
N ASN A 29 15.62 7.02 -7.76
CA ASN A 29 16.06 5.69 -8.22
C ASN A 29 16.22 4.71 -7.06
N VAL A 30 15.11 4.45 -6.38
CA VAL A 30 15.06 3.54 -5.23
C VAL A 30 15.31 2.09 -5.70
N PRO A 31 16.18 1.30 -5.04
CA PRO A 31 16.28 -0.14 -5.27
C PRO A 31 14.90 -0.82 -5.14
N PRO A 32 14.70 -2.03 -5.67
CA PRO A 32 13.45 -2.76 -5.52
C PRO A 32 12.90 -2.69 -4.08
N LEU A 33 11.78 -2.00 -3.92
CA LEU A 33 11.15 -1.74 -2.64
C LEU A 33 9.88 -2.58 -2.51
N VAL A 34 9.85 -3.44 -1.50
CA VAL A 34 8.65 -4.20 -1.13
C VAL A 34 7.98 -3.50 0.05
N CYS A 35 6.68 -3.29 -0.02
CA CYS A 35 5.87 -2.70 1.05
C CYS A 35 4.81 -3.69 1.53
N ASP A 36 4.84 -4.05 2.82
CA ASP A 36 3.69 -4.70 3.47
C ASP A 36 2.85 -3.60 4.12
N PRO A 37 1.62 -3.32 3.65
CA PRO A 37 0.89 -2.14 4.11
C PRO A 37 0.36 -2.28 5.55
N VAL A 38 0.26 -3.50 6.09
CA VAL A 38 -0.16 -3.86 7.47
C VAL A 38 -1.17 -2.88 8.07
N CYS A 39 -2.31 -2.75 7.39
CA CYS A 39 -3.32 -1.75 7.74
C CYS A 39 -4.38 -2.28 8.71
N VAL A 40 -4.43 -3.58 8.94
CA VAL A 40 -5.50 -4.26 9.69
C VAL A 40 -4.88 -5.16 10.75
N SER A 41 -5.37 -5.10 11.99
CA SER A 41 -4.92 -5.95 13.08
C SER A 41 -5.37 -7.39 12.88
N THR A 42 -4.75 -8.33 13.58
CA THR A 42 -5.24 -9.72 13.71
C THR A 42 -6.67 -9.82 14.25
N SER A 43 -7.17 -8.76 14.91
CA SER A 43 -8.56 -8.65 15.39
C SER A 43 -9.49 -7.92 14.41
N GLY A 44 -9.05 -7.61 13.18
CA GLY A 44 -9.86 -7.00 12.13
C GLY A 44 -10.07 -5.47 12.26
N HIS A 45 -9.40 -4.81 13.20
CA HIS A 45 -9.51 -3.37 13.38
C HIS A 45 -8.48 -2.63 12.52
N SER A 46 -8.85 -1.46 11.98
CA SER A 46 -7.90 -0.60 11.27
C SER A 46 -6.79 -0.19 12.23
N LEU A 47 -5.54 -0.51 11.88
CA LEU A 47 -4.35 -0.08 12.61
C LEU A 47 -3.90 1.31 12.17
N LEU A 48 -4.34 1.76 10.99
CA LEU A 48 -3.95 3.04 10.41
C LEU A 48 -5.03 4.10 10.63
N ASN A 49 -4.57 5.29 11.00
CA ASN A 49 -5.32 6.53 10.82
C ASN A 49 -5.58 6.72 9.30
N PRO A 50 -6.79 7.15 8.87
CA PRO A 50 -7.06 7.56 7.50
C PRO A 50 -5.99 8.46 6.86
N ASP A 51 -5.36 9.34 7.63
CA ASP A 51 -4.26 10.21 7.16
C ASP A 51 -3.03 9.41 6.73
N ALA A 52 -2.71 8.31 7.42
CA ALA A 52 -1.57 7.45 7.13
C ALA A 52 -1.77 6.69 5.81
N ILE A 53 -3.00 6.23 5.53
CA ILE A 53 -3.35 5.65 4.23
C ILE A 53 -3.15 6.69 3.11
N GLY A 54 -3.53 7.95 3.36
CA GLY A 54 -3.33 9.04 2.42
C GLY A 54 -1.87 9.26 2.05
N VAL A 55 -0.96 9.32 3.04
CA VAL A 55 0.48 9.43 2.78
C VAL A 55 1.03 8.20 2.08
N MET A 56 0.62 7.01 2.50
CA MET A 56 1.06 5.76 1.90
C MET A 56 0.71 5.72 0.40
N VAL A 57 -0.52 6.04 0.04
CA VAL A 57 -1.00 6.05 -1.34
C VAL A 57 -0.35 7.17 -2.16
N LYS A 58 -0.26 8.39 -1.63
CA LYS A 58 0.18 9.56 -2.39
C LYS A 58 1.69 9.66 -2.52
N GLU A 59 2.44 9.16 -1.54
CA GLU A 59 3.88 9.41 -1.44
C GLU A 59 4.74 8.16 -1.44
N LEU A 60 4.30 7.07 -0.79
CA LEU A 60 5.09 5.84 -0.70
C LEU A 60 4.85 4.93 -1.91
N PHE A 61 3.60 4.64 -2.26
CA PHE A 61 3.23 3.76 -3.38
C PHE A 61 3.94 4.10 -4.70
N PRO A 62 4.12 5.38 -5.09
CA PRO A 62 4.89 5.74 -6.29
C PRO A 62 6.35 5.26 -6.29
N LEU A 63 6.92 4.99 -5.11
CA LEU A 63 8.31 4.51 -4.93
C LEU A 63 8.37 2.98 -4.84
N VAL A 64 7.24 2.30 -4.65
CA VAL A 64 7.18 0.88 -4.32
C VAL A 64 7.25 0.04 -5.58
N THR A 65 8.06 -1.01 -5.55
CA THR A 65 8.12 -2.02 -6.61
C THR A 65 7.03 -3.07 -6.41
N LEU A 66 6.80 -3.54 -5.19
CA LEU A 66 5.80 -4.55 -4.88
C LEU A 66 5.06 -4.22 -3.58
N ILE A 67 3.72 -4.15 -3.64
CA ILE A 67 2.89 -4.19 -2.42
C ILE A 67 2.39 -5.62 -2.18
N THR A 68 2.23 -6.00 -0.91
CA THR A 68 1.79 -7.36 -0.53
C THR A 68 0.54 -7.35 0.37
N PRO A 69 -0.57 -6.68 -0.01
CA PRO A 69 -1.75 -6.62 0.84
C PRO A 69 -2.41 -7.99 0.98
N ASN A 70 -2.97 -8.28 2.15
CA ASN A 70 -3.99 -9.32 2.27
C ASN A 70 -5.36 -8.83 1.76
N LYS A 71 -6.33 -9.73 1.59
CA LYS A 71 -7.71 -9.38 1.15
C LYS A 71 -8.37 -8.27 1.98
N SER A 72 -8.19 -8.25 3.30
CA SER A 72 -8.79 -7.23 4.18
C SER A 72 -8.12 -5.87 4.00
N GLU A 73 -6.79 -5.85 3.90
CA GLU A 73 -6.00 -4.64 3.61
C GLU A 73 -6.31 -4.10 2.21
N ALA A 74 -6.45 -4.98 1.23
CA ALA A 74 -6.82 -4.61 -0.14
C ALA A 74 -8.17 -3.89 -0.18
N LYS A 75 -9.18 -4.42 0.52
CA LYS A 75 -10.48 -3.75 0.65
C LYS A 75 -10.37 -2.38 1.30
N LEU A 76 -9.60 -2.26 2.39
CA LEU A 76 -9.42 -1.00 3.10
C LEU A 76 -8.73 0.05 2.23
N LEU A 77 -7.65 -0.34 1.56
CA LEU A 77 -6.90 0.53 0.64
C LEU A 77 -7.78 0.96 -0.53
N LEU A 78 -8.47 0.03 -1.21
CA LEU A 78 -9.31 0.38 -2.37
C LEU A 78 -10.55 1.20 -2.00
N ALA A 79 -11.04 1.09 -0.75
CA ALA A 79 -12.09 1.98 -0.24
C ALA A 79 -11.60 3.43 -0.03
N TYR A 80 -10.29 3.67 0.09
CA TYR A 80 -9.74 5.01 0.27
C TYR A 80 -10.12 5.94 -0.89
N GLY A 81 -10.83 7.02 -0.57
CA GLY A 81 -11.29 8.00 -1.58
C GLY A 81 -12.49 7.55 -2.40
N ARG A 82 -13.13 6.41 -2.08
CA ARG A 82 -14.40 5.97 -2.67
C ARG A 82 -15.56 6.20 -1.69
N PRO A 83 -16.78 6.51 -2.17
CA PRO A 83 -17.96 6.47 -1.33
C PRO A 83 -18.33 5.02 -1.02
N GLY A 84 -18.40 4.67 0.27
CA GLY A 84 -18.80 3.34 0.73
C GLY A 84 -17.66 2.33 0.83
N ALA A 85 -18.02 1.06 1.04
CA ALA A 85 -17.05 -0.04 1.20
C ALA A 85 -16.68 -0.68 -0.14
N TYR A 86 -15.44 -1.15 -0.27
CA TYR A 86 -15.05 -2.00 -1.39
C TYR A 86 -15.74 -3.38 -1.30
N PRO A 87 -16.18 -3.98 -2.42
CA PRO A 87 -16.79 -5.31 -2.43
C PRO A 87 -15.92 -6.39 -1.78
N GLY A 88 -16.54 -7.53 -1.45
CA GLY A 88 -15.82 -8.68 -0.91
C GLY A 88 -14.80 -9.24 -1.91
N ILE A 89 -13.66 -9.72 -1.41
CA ILE A 89 -12.65 -10.43 -2.21
C ILE A 89 -12.64 -11.88 -1.73
N SER A 90 -13.31 -12.77 -2.46
CA SER A 90 -13.56 -14.16 -2.04
C SER A 90 -13.10 -15.19 -3.07
N THR A 91 -13.16 -14.84 -4.35
CA THR A 91 -12.74 -15.68 -5.48
C THR A 91 -11.42 -15.20 -6.08
N LEU A 92 -10.80 -16.02 -6.94
CA LEU A 92 -9.63 -15.59 -7.72
C LEU A 92 -9.99 -14.44 -8.67
N GLU A 93 -11.19 -14.45 -9.25
CA GLU A 93 -11.63 -13.35 -10.13
C GLU A 93 -11.73 -12.03 -9.36
N ASP A 94 -12.27 -12.05 -8.13
CA ASP A 94 -12.29 -10.87 -7.26
C ASP A 94 -10.87 -10.37 -6.97
N MET A 95 -9.92 -11.28 -6.77
CA MET A 95 -8.51 -10.94 -6.53
C MET A 95 -7.88 -10.28 -7.77
N TYR A 96 -8.13 -10.82 -8.97
CA TYR A 96 -7.68 -10.20 -10.22
C TYR A 96 -8.29 -8.82 -10.43
N GLN A 97 -9.59 -8.67 -10.15
CA GLN A 97 -10.28 -7.39 -10.27
C GLN A 97 -9.74 -6.37 -9.26
N ALA A 98 -9.52 -6.77 -8.01
CA ALA A 98 -8.90 -5.92 -7.01
C ALA A 98 -7.52 -5.42 -7.46
N CYS A 99 -6.66 -6.30 -8.00
CA CYS A 99 -5.37 -5.89 -8.54
C CYS A 99 -5.51 -4.87 -9.69
N LYS A 100 -6.46 -5.07 -10.62
CA LYS A 100 -6.75 -4.09 -11.67
C LYS A 100 -7.18 -2.75 -11.09
N ASP A 101 -8.05 -2.76 -10.09
CA ASP A 101 -8.54 -1.57 -9.41
C ASP A 101 -7.41 -0.80 -8.69
N PHE A 102 -6.43 -1.50 -8.12
CA PHE A 102 -5.25 -0.86 -7.55
C PHE A 102 -4.46 -0.09 -8.62
N PHE A 103 -4.21 -0.71 -9.77
CA PHE A 103 -3.46 -0.08 -10.85
C PHE A 103 -4.22 1.06 -11.53
N THR A 104 -5.55 1.08 -11.47
CA THR A 104 -6.34 2.20 -12.00
C THR A 104 -6.49 3.32 -10.98
N GLN A 105 -6.66 3.01 -9.70
CA GLN A 105 -6.92 4.00 -8.65
C GLN A 105 -5.65 4.69 -8.14
N PHE A 106 -4.54 3.96 -8.02
CA PHE A 106 -3.31 4.49 -7.43
C PHE A 106 -2.28 4.76 -8.52
N VAL A 107 -2.39 5.93 -9.15
CA VAL A 107 -1.48 6.37 -10.22
C VAL A 107 -0.90 7.74 -9.88
N PRO A 108 0.44 7.90 -9.85
CA PRO A 108 1.45 6.83 -9.88
C PRO A 108 1.34 5.92 -8.64
N GLY A 109 1.70 4.65 -8.79
CA GLY A 109 1.57 3.67 -7.71
C GLY A 109 2.58 2.53 -7.85
N PRO A 110 2.36 1.41 -7.13
CA PRO A 110 3.33 0.33 -7.11
C PRO A 110 3.43 -0.36 -8.48
N LYS A 111 4.60 -0.92 -8.79
CA LYS A 111 4.83 -1.62 -10.06
C LYS A 111 4.18 -3.01 -10.12
N ALA A 112 3.99 -3.65 -8.97
CA ALA A 112 3.41 -4.97 -8.84
C ALA A 112 2.62 -5.12 -7.54
N ILE A 113 1.72 -6.11 -7.51
CA ILE A 113 0.86 -6.42 -6.38
C ILE A 113 0.88 -7.93 -6.17
N LEU A 114 1.18 -8.37 -4.95
CA LEU A 114 0.99 -9.73 -4.49
C LEU A 114 -0.17 -9.74 -3.50
N LEU A 115 -1.37 -9.99 -4.01
CA LEU A 115 -2.57 -10.08 -3.19
C LEU A 115 -2.65 -11.48 -2.55
N LYS A 116 -2.63 -11.54 -1.21
CA LYS A 116 -2.63 -12.78 -0.41
C LYS A 116 -3.96 -13.01 0.34
#